data_AF-A0A3S4LLL2-F1
#
_entry.id   AF-A0A3S4LLL2-F1
#
_cell.length_a   1.000
_cell.length_b   1.000
_cell.length_c   1.000
_cell.angle_alpha   90.00
_cell.angle_beta   90.00
_cell.angle_gamma   90.00
#
_symmetry.space_group_name_H-M   'P 1'
#
loop_
_entity.id
_entity.type
_entity.pdbx_description
1 polymer ?
#
loop_
_entity_poly.entity_id
_entity_poly.type
_entity_poly.pdbx_seq_one_letter_code
_entity_poly.pdbx_strand_id
1 'polypeptide(L)'
;MREKVVAIFAEAEPFTPSDNVDAQLYNGFFSDADRAAMKIVLETEPRNLPALDITFVDKRIEKLLFNYRARNFPGTLDYAEQQRWLEHRRQVFTPEFLQGYADELQMLVQQYADDKEKVTLLKALWQYAEEIV
;
A
#
# COMPACT_ATOMS: atom_id res chain seq x y z
N MET A 1 39.45 16.43 2.61
CA MET A 1 38.63 15.30 3.10
C MET A 1 37.14 15.58 2.98
N ARG A 2 36.62 16.67 3.57
CA ARG A 2 35.19 17.02 3.53
C ARG A 2 34.59 17.14 2.12
N GLU A 3 35.30 17.78 1.19
CA GLU A 3 34.83 17.98 -0.19
C GLU A 3 34.66 16.66 -0.96
N LYS A 4 35.55 15.68 -0.74
CA LYS A 4 35.43 14.35 -1.36
C LYS A 4 34.20 13.58 -0.87
N VAL A 5 33.87 13.72 0.42
CA VAL A 5 32.67 13.09 0.99
C VAL A 5 31.41 13.73 0.43
N VAL A 6 31.37 15.07 0.33
CA VAL A 6 30.23 15.78 -0.29
C VAL A 6 30.03 15.37 -1.74
N ALA A 7 31.12 15.20 -2.51
CA ALA A 7 31.04 14.78 -3.91
C ALA A 7 30.41 13.39 -4.08
N ILE A 8 30.71 12.43 -3.19
CA ILE A 8 30.13 11.07 -3.23
C ILE A 8 28.61 11.09 -3.00
N PHE A 9 28.13 11.93 -2.08
CA PHE A 9 26.71 12.04 -1.77
C PHE A 9 25.92 12.98 -2.69
N ALA A 10 26.60 13.65 -3.64
CA ALA A 10 25.98 14.50 -4.64
C ALA A 10 25.59 13.74 -5.92
N GLU A 11 25.96 12.46 -6.03
CA GLU A 11 25.50 11.60 -7.11
C GLU A 11 23.99 11.39 -7.02
N ALA A 12 23.33 11.31 -8.19
CA ALA A 12 21.90 11.07 -8.26
C ALA A 12 21.54 9.69 -7.70
N GLU A 13 20.32 9.54 -7.17
CA GLU A 13 19.86 8.26 -6.63
C GLU A 13 19.97 7.15 -7.69
N PRO A 14 20.64 6.03 -7.38
CA PRO A 14 20.89 4.97 -8.36
C PRO A 14 19.67 4.07 -8.61
N PHE A 15 18.55 4.34 -7.94
CA PHE A 15 17.34 3.51 -7.98
C PHE A 15 16.17 4.27 -8.61
N THR A 16 15.36 3.54 -9.39
CA THR A 16 14.11 4.06 -9.93
C THR A 16 13.06 4.16 -8.82
N PRO A 17 12.42 5.32 -8.61
CA PRO A 17 11.33 5.45 -7.65
C PRO A 17 10.18 4.47 -7.94
N SER A 18 9.58 3.91 -6.89
CA SER A 18 8.43 3.02 -7.03
C SER A 18 7.18 3.78 -7.45
N ASP A 19 6.37 3.19 -8.33
CA ASP A 19 5.03 3.71 -8.68
C ASP A 19 3.98 3.46 -7.59
N ASN A 20 4.28 2.59 -6.62
CA ASN A 20 3.41 2.33 -5.48
C ASN A 20 3.38 3.55 -4.55
N VAL A 21 2.22 4.19 -4.44
CA VAL A 21 2.04 5.38 -3.59
C VAL A 21 2.40 5.13 -2.13
N ASP A 22 2.24 3.89 -1.63
CA ASP A 22 2.60 3.52 -0.26
C ASP A 22 4.13 3.61 -0.01
N ALA A 23 4.95 3.54 -1.06
CA ALA A 23 6.41 3.65 -0.99
C ALA A 23 6.92 5.08 -1.23
N GLN A 24 6.04 6.06 -1.48
CA GLN A 24 6.42 7.41 -1.90
C GLN A 24 6.48 8.43 -0.76
N LEU A 25 6.61 7.98 0.50
CA LEU A 25 6.67 8.87 1.67
C LEU A 25 7.80 9.91 1.56
N TYR A 26 8.96 9.49 1.06
CA TYR A 26 10.15 10.33 0.95
C TYR A 26 10.25 11.12 -0.35
N ASN A 27 9.25 11.09 -1.22
CA ASN A 27 9.23 11.85 -2.48
C ASN A 27 8.98 13.37 -2.29
N GLY A 28 9.34 13.91 -1.13
CA GLY A 28 9.17 15.31 -0.77
C GLY A 28 8.08 15.54 0.27
N PHE A 29 8.16 16.71 0.91
CA PHE A 29 7.19 17.16 1.90
C PHE A 29 5.95 17.75 1.22
N PHE A 30 4.79 17.54 1.84
CA PHE A 30 3.54 18.18 1.41
C PHE A 30 3.58 19.69 1.66
N SER A 31 2.89 20.45 0.80
CA SER A 31 2.70 21.88 0.98
C SER A 31 1.78 22.19 2.17
N ASP A 32 1.79 23.43 2.67
CA ASP A 32 0.85 23.87 3.72
C ASP A 32 -0.61 23.77 3.26
N ALA A 33 -0.87 24.08 1.98
CA ALA A 33 -2.20 23.95 1.38
C ALA A 33 -2.68 22.49 1.39
N ASP A 34 -1.83 21.55 0.97
CA ASP A 34 -2.15 20.12 1.00
C ASP A 34 -2.32 19.59 2.44
N ARG A 35 -1.52 20.07 3.40
CA ARG A 35 -1.68 19.73 4.82
C ARG A 35 -3.04 20.17 5.35
N ALA A 36 -3.46 21.40 5.04
CA ALA A 36 -4.78 21.89 5.44
C ALA A 36 -5.91 21.09 4.77
N ALA A 37 -5.76 20.78 3.48
CA ALA A 37 -6.70 19.96 2.73
C ALA A 37 -6.84 18.54 3.30
N MET A 38 -5.73 17.88 3.64
CA MET A 38 -5.73 16.56 4.31
C MET A 38 -6.39 16.61 5.70
N LYS A 39 -6.24 17.73 6.43
CA LYS A 39 -6.95 17.91 7.70
C LYS A 39 -8.47 17.95 7.51
N ILE A 40 -8.95 18.65 6.48
CA ILE A 40 -10.38 18.68 6.13
C ILE A 40 -10.87 17.26 5.80
N VAL A 41 -10.10 16.49 5.02
CA VAL A 41 -10.41 15.08 4.72
C VAL A 41 -10.55 14.25 5.99
N LEU A 42 -9.64 14.42 6.97
CA LEU A 42 -9.70 13.68 8.24
C LEU A 42 -10.91 14.06 9.11
N GLU A 43 -11.34 15.32 9.07
CA GLU A 43 -12.50 15.81 9.82
C GLU A 43 -13.83 15.52 9.10
N THR A 44 -13.79 15.14 7.82
CA THR A 44 -14.97 14.84 7.01
C THR A 44 -15.40 13.39 7.20
N GLU A 45 -16.70 13.17 7.42
CA GLU A 45 -17.24 11.81 7.53
C GLU A 45 -17.01 11.00 6.23
N PRO A 46 -16.68 9.71 6.31
CA PRO A 46 -16.36 8.88 5.14
C PRO A 46 -17.39 8.90 4.00
N ARG A 47 -18.68 9.00 4.35
CA ARG A 47 -19.80 9.07 3.39
C ARG A 47 -19.82 10.37 2.57
N ASN A 48 -19.22 11.44 3.08
CA ASN A 48 -19.18 12.76 2.43
C ASN A 48 -17.87 12.98 1.66
N LEU A 49 -16.85 12.14 1.85
CA LEU A 49 -15.57 12.22 1.14
C LEU A 49 -15.69 12.22 -0.39
N PRO A 50 -16.59 11.43 -1.03
CA PRO A 50 -16.72 11.46 -2.49
C PRO A 50 -17.29 12.79 -3.03
N ALA A 51 -18.07 13.49 -2.20
CA ALA A 51 -18.70 14.77 -2.56
C ALA A 51 -17.79 15.98 -2.27
N LEU A 52 -16.63 15.76 -1.67
CA LEU A 52 -15.71 16.80 -1.26
C LEU A 52 -14.86 17.24 -2.45
N ASP A 53 -15.17 18.41 -3.01
CA ASP A 53 -14.42 19.00 -4.12
C ASP A 53 -13.18 19.75 -3.60
N ILE A 54 -12.09 19.01 -3.38
CA ILE A 54 -10.80 19.55 -2.97
C ILE A 54 -9.77 19.31 -4.07
N THR A 55 -9.08 20.37 -4.45
CA THR A 55 -7.93 20.29 -5.35
C THR A 55 -6.65 20.08 -4.55
N PHE A 56 -5.93 19.00 -4.84
CA PHE A 56 -4.60 18.72 -4.27
C PHE A 56 -3.50 19.16 -5.25
N VAL A 57 -2.41 19.71 -4.71
CA VAL A 57 -1.23 20.03 -5.52
C VAL A 57 -0.38 18.77 -5.69
N ASP A 58 -0.26 17.98 -4.63
CA ASP A 58 0.50 16.74 -4.64
C ASP A 58 -0.32 15.57 -5.20
N LYS A 59 0.15 15.03 -6.34
CA LYS A 59 -0.48 13.90 -7.05
C LYS A 59 -0.58 12.62 -6.23
N ARG A 60 0.18 12.49 -5.14
CA ARG A 60 0.11 11.32 -4.24
C ARG A 60 -1.21 11.30 -3.48
N ILE A 61 -1.77 12.47 -3.16
CA ILE A 61 -2.91 12.57 -2.23
C ILE A 61 -4.17 11.94 -2.81
N GLU A 62 -4.45 12.10 -4.09
CA GLU A 62 -5.61 11.45 -4.75
C GLU A 62 -5.53 9.92 -4.65
N LYS A 63 -4.34 9.35 -4.91
CA LYS A 63 -4.09 7.91 -4.80
C LYS A 63 -4.18 7.43 -3.34
N LEU A 64 -3.61 8.19 -2.40
CA LEU A 64 -3.69 7.91 -0.97
C LEU A 64 -5.14 7.94 -0.46
N LEU A 65 -5.94 8.92 -0.90
CA LEU A 65 -7.34 9.07 -0.50
C LEU A 65 -8.19 7.90 -1.02
N PHE A 66 -7.99 7.49 -2.28
CA PHE A 66 -8.67 6.31 -2.82
C PHE A 66 -8.32 5.05 -2.03
N ASN A 67 -7.03 4.79 -1.79
CA ASN A 67 -6.58 3.63 -1.01
C ASN A 67 -7.10 3.68 0.43
N TYR A 68 -7.11 4.85 1.06
CA TYR A 68 -7.62 5.06 2.40
C TYR A 68 -9.11 4.70 2.49
N ARG A 69 -9.93 5.21 1.56
CA ARG A 69 -11.37 4.89 1.49
C ARG A 69 -11.60 3.41 1.21
N ALA A 70 -10.88 2.83 0.25
CA ALA A 70 -11.07 1.45 -0.16
C ALA A 70 -10.66 0.43 0.93
N ARG A 71 -9.59 0.72 1.69
CA ARG A 71 -9.11 -0.14 2.79
C ARG A 71 -9.96 -0.01 4.06
N ASN A 72 -10.35 1.21 4.44
CA ASN A 72 -11.00 1.46 5.74
C ASN A 72 -12.53 1.52 5.65
N PHE A 73 -13.07 1.98 4.52
CA PHE A 73 -14.50 2.24 4.33
C PHE A 73 -15.01 1.70 2.98
N PRO A 74 -14.85 0.40 2.68
CA PRO A 74 -15.22 -0.17 1.38
C PRO A 74 -16.69 0.05 1.01
N GLY A 75 -17.59 0.15 2.00
CA GLY A 75 -19.00 0.46 1.79
C GLY A 75 -19.30 1.89 1.30
N THR A 76 -18.30 2.77 1.26
CA THR A 76 -18.42 4.14 0.72
C THR A 76 -17.98 4.25 -0.74
N LEU A 77 -17.50 3.15 -1.34
CA LEU A 77 -17.10 3.13 -2.73
C LEU A 77 -18.31 2.93 -3.64
N ASP A 78 -18.38 3.69 -4.72
CA ASP A 78 -19.33 3.42 -5.79
C ASP A 78 -18.94 2.17 -6.61
N TYR A 79 -19.78 1.76 -7.56
CA TYR A 79 -19.52 0.57 -8.37
C TYR A 79 -18.22 0.68 -9.20
N ALA A 80 -17.93 1.85 -9.78
CA ALA A 80 -16.73 2.03 -10.58
C ALA A 80 -15.45 1.99 -9.72
N GLU A 81 -15.51 2.60 -8.54
CA GLU A 81 -14.46 2.56 -7.53
C GLU A 81 -14.23 1.14 -7.00
N GLN A 82 -15.30 0.37 -6.77
CA GLN A 82 -15.19 -1.04 -6.38
C GLN A 82 -14.52 -1.88 -7.46
N GLN A 83 -14.88 -1.69 -8.74
CA GLN A 83 -14.21 -2.38 -9.85
C GLN A 83 -12.74 -1.99 -9.97
N ARG A 84 -12.43 -0.70 -9.81
CA ARG A 84 -11.04 -0.21 -9.76
C ARG A 84 -10.25 -0.83 -8.61
N TRP A 85 -10.87 -0.98 -7.44
CA TRP A 85 -10.23 -1.61 -6.29
C TRP A 85 -10.03 -3.12 -6.47
N LEU A 86 -11.00 -3.80 -7.09
CA LEU A 86 -10.88 -5.20 -7.45
C LEU A 86 -9.73 -5.43 -8.43
N GLU A 87 -9.60 -4.57 -9.45
CA GLU A 87 -8.48 -4.61 -10.39
C GLU A 87 -7.14 -4.35 -9.68
N HIS A 88 -7.09 -3.38 -8.77
CA HIS A 88 -5.91 -3.15 -7.93
C HIS A 88 -5.54 -4.40 -7.12
N ARG A 89 -6.50 -5.08 -6.50
CA ARG A 89 -6.26 -6.34 -5.76
C ARG A 89 -5.74 -7.44 -6.68
N ARG A 90 -6.27 -7.58 -7.90
CA ARG A 90 -5.79 -8.56 -8.89
C ARG A 90 -4.34 -8.31 -9.31
N GLN A 91 -3.94 -7.04 -9.42
CA GLN A 91 -2.56 -6.68 -9.71
C GLN A 91 -1.60 -6.97 -8.56
N VAL A 92 -2.10 -7.04 -7.31
CA VAL A 92 -1.33 -7.46 -6.14
C VAL A 92 -1.27 -8.98 -6.04
N PHE A 93 -2.42 -9.65 -6.14
CA PHE A 93 -2.54 -11.11 -6.06
C PHE A 93 -2.39 -11.77 -7.43
N THR A 94 -1.26 -11.52 -8.10
CA THR A 94 -0.96 -12.20 -9.36
C THR A 94 -0.72 -13.70 -9.10
N PRO A 95 -0.95 -14.57 -10.11
CA PRO A 95 -0.66 -16.00 -9.97
C PRO A 95 0.78 -16.28 -9.51
N GLU A 96 1.75 -15.49 -9.97
CA GLU A 96 3.16 -15.62 -9.60
C GLU A 96 3.40 -15.26 -8.13
N PHE A 97 2.75 -14.20 -7.63
CA PHE A 97 2.83 -13.81 -6.22
C PHE A 97 2.21 -14.89 -5.33
N LEU A 98 1.02 -15.37 -5.68
CA LEU A 98 0.31 -16.40 -4.92
C LEU A 98 1.08 -17.73 -4.91
N GLN A 99 1.69 -18.11 -6.04
CA GLN A 99 2.55 -19.29 -6.10
C GLN A 99 3.78 -19.13 -5.21
N GLY A 100 4.47 -17.99 -5.28
CA GLY A 100 5.64 -17.74 -4.41
C GLY A 100 5.28 -17.76 -2.92
N TYR A 101 4.14 -17.19 -2.55
CA TYR A 101 3.62 -17.24 -1.18
C TYR A 101 3.28 -18.67 -0.74
N ALA A 102 2.67 -19.48 -1.63
CA ALA A 102 2.39 -20.89 -1.38
C ALA A 102 3.67 -21.71 -1.17
N ASP A 103 4.66 -21.50 -2.03
CA ASP A 103 5.95 -22.19 -1.97
C ASP A 103 6.71 -21.82 -0.67
N GLU A 104 6.67 -20.55 -0.26
CA GLU A 104 7.26 -20.07 0.99
C GLU A 104 6.60 -20.72 2.21
N LEU A 105 5.26 -20.75 2.26
CA LEU A 105 4.54 -21.42 3.34
C LEU A 105 4.86 -22.92 3.39
N GLN A 106 4.90 -23.60 2.25
CA GLN A 106 5.24 -25.01 2.18
C GLN A 106 6.67 -25.28 2.69
N MET A 107 7.63 -24.46 2.29
CA MET A 107 9.01 -24.53 2.78
C MET A 107 9.07 -24.35 4.30
N LEU A 108 8.38 -23.33 4.84
CA LEU A 108 8.38 -23.04 6.28
C LEU A 108 7.70 -24.16 7.09
N VAL A 109 6.63 -24.77 6.57
CA VAL A 109 5.98 -25.92 7.23
C VAL A 109 6.93 -27.10 7.34
N GLN A 110 7.74 -27.37 6.32
CA GLN A 110 8.75 -28.42 6.37
C GLN A 110 9.88 -28.09 7.35
N GLN A 111 10.35 -26.84 7.33
CA GLN A 111 11.42 -26.38 8.21
C GLN A 111 11.03 -26.42 9.70
N TYR A 112 9.79 -26.08 10.03
CA TYR A 112 9.28 -26.01 11.40
C TYR A 112 8.33 -27.15 11.75
N ALA A 113 8.46 -28.32 11.09
CA ALA A 113 7.53 -29.44 11.26
C ALA A 113 7.38 -29.92 12.71
N ASP A 114 8.44 -29.80 13.51
CA ASP A 114 8.44 -30.19 14.93
C ASP A 114 7.83 -29.13 15.87
N ASP A 115 7.63 -27.89 15.38
CA ASP A 115 7.06 -26.78 16.13
C ASP A 115 5.56 -26.63 15.83
N LYS A 116 4.75 -27.22 16.71
CA LYS A 116 3.28 -27.23 16.56
C LYS A 116 2.65 -25.84 16.54
N GLU A 117 3.23 -24.86 17.24
CA GLU A 117 2.70 -23.50 17.27
C GLU A 117 2.95 -22.81 15.93
N LYS A 118 4.18 -22.90 15.41
CA LYS A 118 4.52 -22.36 14.09
C LYS A 118 3.71 -23.01 12.97
N VAL A 119 3.54 -24.34 13.00
CA VAL A 119 2.71 -25.04 12.01
C VAL A 119 1.25 -24.59 12.07
N THR A 120 0.72 -24.29 13.26
CA THR A 120 -0.65 -23.75 13.41
C THR A 120 -0.77 -22.36 12.78
N LEU A 121 0.22 -21.48 13.00
CA LEU A 121 0.26 -20.15 12.39
C LEU A 121 0.36 -20.23 10.87
N LEU A 122 1.20 -21.11 10.33
CA LEU A 122 1.36 -21.29 8.88
C LEU A 122 0.07 -21.80 8.21
N LYS A 123 -0.68 -22.68 8.89
CA LYS A 123 -2.01 -23.11 8.42
C LYS A 123 -3.02 -21.96 8.43
N ALA A 124 -3.00 -21.11 9.47
CA ALA A 124 -3.84 -19.92 9.52
C ALA A 124 -3.51 -18.92 8.39
N LEU A 125 -2.22 -18.77 8.05
CA LEU A 125 -1.80 -17.93 6.93
C LEU A 125 -2.30 -18.48 5.58
N TRP A 126 -2.29 -19.81 5.40
CA TRP A 126 -2.88 -20.44 4.23
C TRP A 126 -4.39 -20.21 4.13
N GLN A 127 -5.12 -20.43 5.22
CA GLN A 127 -6.57 -20.21 5.28
C GLN A 127 -6.95 -18.76 4.97
N TYR A 128 -6.19 -17.80 5.50
CA TYR A 128 -6.41 -16.39 5.21
C TYR A 128 -6.15 -16.05 3.74
N ALA A 129 -5.13 -16.65 3.13
CA ALA A 129 -4.84 -16.48 1.72
C ALA A 129 -5.98 -17.03 0.82
N GLU A 130 -6.60 -18.15 1.18
CA GLU A 130 -7.77 -18.69 0.47
C GLU A 130 -9.01 -17.79 0.59
N GLU A 131 -9.21 -17.13 1.74
CA GLU A 131 -10.36 -16.25 1.97
C GLU A 131 -10.21 -14.88 1.27
N ILE A 132 -8.98 -14.36 1.18
CA ILE A 132 -8.72 -13.01 0.68
C ILE A 132 -8.57 -12.93 -0.84
N VAL A 133 -8.40 -14.05 -1.55
CA VAL A 133 -8.21 -14.06 -3.02
C VAL A 133 -9.55 -14.03 -3.76
#